data_AF-A0A3M0Z518-F1
#
_entry.id   AF-A0A3M0Z518-F1
#
_cell.length_a   1.000
_cell.length_b   1.000
_cell.length_c   1.000
_cell.angle_alpha   90.00
_cell.angle_beta   90.00
_cell.angle_gamma   90.00
#
_symmetry.space_group_name_H-M   'P 1'
#
loop_
_entity.id
_entity.type
_entity.pdbx_description
1 polymer ?
#
loop_
_entity_poly.entity_id
_entity_poly.type
_entity_poly.pdbx_seq_one_letter_code
_entity_poly.pdbx_strand_id
1 'polypeptide(L)'
;STTSGIGVYWRLEKFIRHSESEFLGSVGCTGAIYAIRSALFKPIPPDTILDDLLIPMQIAAQRFRVRFTRQAVAKELRKPDPKWERRRKLRTLAGNYQLIFRHPRWLLPWGHPQWFAFLSHKVLRLCAPWFLLAVYTTNLILAHSGSASSFWSVFLLAQSLTWLTAATGVIVPRLAFPPFSICATFFWLNLQVVLAIFYWLNRDYQRGWASHREGVDHVQSP
;
A
#
# COMPACT_ATOMS: atom_id res chain seq x y z
N SER A 1 6.27 13.39 15.52
CA SER A 1 5.32 12.28 15.31
C SER A 1 5.15 11.99 13.82
N THR A 2 5.01 10.72 13.44
CA THR A 2 4.87 10.18 12.07
C THR A 2 3.76 10.85 11.25
N THR A 3 2.81 11.52 11.92
CA THR A 3 1.67 12.24 11.34
C THR A 3 2.07 13.24 10.25
N SER A 4 3.14 14.01 10.45
CA SER A 4 3.59 15.00 9.46
C SER A 4 4.10 14.35 8.17
N GLY A 5 4.88 13.26 8.29
CA GLY A 5 5.35 12.48 7.14
C GLY A 5 4.19 11.75 6.42
N ILE A 6 3.22 11.23 7.16
CA ILE A 6 1.99 10.62 6.60
C ILE A 6 1.21 11.65 5.77
N GLY A 7 1.13 12.91 6.20
CA GLY A 7 0.46 13.98 5.46
C GLY A 7 1.12 14.30 4.11
N VAL A 8 2.46 14.36 4.08
CA VAL A 8 3.21 14.55 2.82
C VAL A 8 3.04 13.34 1.90
N TYR A 9 3.17 12.13 2.46
CA TYR A 9 2.96 10.89 1.73
C TYR A 9 1.57 10.82 1.09
N TRP A 10 0.53 11.19 1.83
CA TRP A 10 -0.85 11.16 1.34
C TRP A 10 -1.12 12.21 0.26
N ARG A 11 -0.48 13.39 0.32
CA ARG A 11 -0.54 14.39 -0.76
C ARG A 11 0.07 13.85 -2.04
N LEU A 12 1.25 13.22 -1.94
CA LEU A 12 1.91 12.59 -3.08
C LEU A 12 1.04 11.46 -3.66
N GLU A 13 0.48 10.59 -2.81
CA GLU A 13 -0.38 9.49 -3.25
C GLU A 13 -1.65 10.00 -3.95
N LYS A 14 -2.28 11.08 -3.44
CA LYS A 14 -3.41 11.72 -4.14
C LYS A 14 -3.02 12.30 -5.48
N PHE A 15 -1.87 12.95 -5.58
CA PHE A 15 -1.37 13.51 -6.83
C PHE A 15 -1.16 12.40 -7.88
N ILE A 16 -0.46 11.33 -7.49
CA ILE A 16 -0.22 10.18 -8.34
C ILE A 16 -1.55 9.58 -8.85
N ARG A 17 -2.50 9.30 -7.96
CA ARG A 17 -3.82 8.75 -8.33
C ARG A 17 -4.59 9.66 -9.29
N HIS A 18 -4.48 10.97 -9.10
CA HIS A 18 -5.12 11.94 -9.99
C HIS A 18 -4.49 11.89 -11.38
N SER A 19 -3.16 11.92 -11.47
CA SER A 19 -2.43 11.82 -12.74
C SER A 19 -2.68 10.48 -13.45
N GLU A 20 -2.72 9.35 -12.72
CA GLU A 20 -3.08 8.05 -13.29
C GLU A 20 -4.49 8.06 -13.91
N SER A 21 -5.46 8.62 -13.18
CA SER A 21 -6.84 8.71 -13.64
C SER A 21 -6.98 9.55 -14.90
N GLU A 22 -6.14 10.56 -15.10
CA GLU A 22 -6.15 11.41 -16.29
C GLU A 22 -5.50 10.73 -17.50
N PHE A 23 -4.44 9.95 -17.29
CA PHE A 23 -3.72 9.26 -18.37
C PHE A 23 -4.37 7.94 -18.81
N LEU A 24 -4.54 6.98 -17.90
CA LEU A 24 -4.90 5.59 -18.24
C LEU A 24 -6.16 5.09 -17.49
N GLY A 25 -6.73 5.92 -16.62
CA GLY A 25 -7.78 5.55 -15.69
C GLY A 25 -7.22 4.98 -14.38
N SER A 26 -8.02 5.06 -13.32
CA SER A 26 -7.59 4.64 -11.98
C SER A 26 -7.46 3.11 -11.90
N VAL A 27 -6.32 2.62 -11.41
CA VAL A 27 -6.02 1.18 -11.20
C VAL A 27 -6.86 0.58 -10.08
N GLY A 28 -7.46 1.40 -9.22
CA GLY A 28 -8.37 0.96 -8.16
C GLY A 28 -9.36 2.04 -7.78
N CYS A 29 -10.44 1.63 -7.14
CA CYS A 29 -11.45 2.51 -6.58
C CYS A 29 -11.26 2.60 -5.06
N THR A 30 -11.82 3.65 -4.46
CA THR A 30 -11.97 3.67 -3.00
C THR A 30 -13.14 2.77 -2.65
N GLY A 31 -12.93 1.75 -1.82
CA GLY A 31 -14.01 0.89 -1.32
C GLY A 31 -15.12 1.61 -0.52
N ALA A 32 -14.95 2.91 -0.21
CA ALA A 32 -15.99 3.71 0.45
C ALA A 32 -17.09 4.19 -0.51
N ILE A 33 -16.79 4.43 -1.79
CA ILE A 33 -17.78 4.86 -2.79
C ILE A 33 -17.25 4.64 -4.20
N TYR A 34 -18.01 3.89 -5.00
CA TYR A 34 -17.81 3.75 -6.44
C TYR A 34 -19.11 3.28 -7.09
N ALA A 35 -19.26 3.53 -8.40
CA ALA A 35 -20.41 3.08 -9.18
C ALA A 35 -19.92 2.40 -10.46
N ILE A 36 -20.59 1.32 -10.84
CA ILE A 36 -20.30 0.55 -12.05
C ILE A 36 -21.58 0.28 -12.83
N ARG A 37 -21.46 0.08 -14.14
CA ARG A 37 -22.57 -0.43 -14.95
C ARG A 37 -22.73 -1.93 -14.65
N SER A 38 -23.95 -2.38 -14.39
CA SER A 38 -24.26 -3.78 -14.09
C SER A 38 -23.74 -4.74 -15.16
N ALA A 39 -23.86 -4.36 -16.43
CA ALA A 39 -23.36 -5.16 -17.57
C ALA A 39 -21.83 -5.36 -17.59
N LEU A 40 -21.06 -4.53 -16.87
CA LEU A 40 -19.60 -4.64 -16.81
C LEU A 40 -19.11 -5.44 -15.60
N PHE A 41 -20.01 -5.78 -14.68
CA PHE A 41 -19.69 -6.54 -13.47
C PHE A 41 -19.37 -8.00 -13.83
N LYS A 42 -18.31 -8.53 -13.21
CA LYS A 42 -17.97 -9.95 -13.25
C LYS A 42 -17.99 -10.52 -11.84
N PRO A 43 -18.40 -11.78 -11.65
CA PRO A 43 -18.38 -12.42 -10.34
C PRO A 43 -17.00 -12.34 -9.68
N ILE A 44 -16.99 -11.99 -8.40
CA ILE A 44 -15.78 -11.88 -7.59
C ILE A 44 -15.48 -13.27 -7.01
N PRO A 45 -14.26 -13.81 -7.19
CA PRO A 45 -13.87 -15.04 -6.51
C PRO A 45 -14.05 -14.91 -4.99
N PRO A 46 -14.62 -15.92 -4.30
CA PRO A 46 -15.07 -15.80 -2.91
C PRO A 46 -13.93 -15.54 -1.91
N ASP A 47 -12.68 -15.81 -2.28
CA ASP A 47 -11.51 -15.59 -1.45
C ASP A 47 -10.81 -14.24 -1.71
N THR A 48 -11.37 -13.39 -2.58
CA THR A 48 -10.79 -12.10 -2.95
C THR A 48 -10.76 -11.14 -1.76
N ILE A 49 -9.57 -10.63 -1.43
CA ILE A 49 -9.39 -9.67 -0.33
C ILE A 49 -9.64 -8.23 -0.78
N LEU A 50 -9.27 -7.91 -2.02
CA LEU A 50 -9.20 -6.55 -2.57
C LEU A 50 -10.10 -6.42 -3.81
N ASP A 51 -11.40 -6.43 -3.58
CA ASP A 51 -12.44 -6.26 -4.59
C ASP A 51 -12.43 -4.86 -5.22
N ASP A 52 -12.11 -3.83 -4.43
CA ASP A 52 -11.98 -2.44 -4.85
C ASP A 52 -10.82 -2.19 -5.85
N LEU A 53 -9.88 -3.13 -6.00
CA LEU A 53 -8.88 -3.15 -7.07
C LEU A 53 -9.23 -4.15 -8.16
N LEU A 54 -9.79 -5.32 -7.81
CA LEU A 54 -10.16 -6.36 -8.77
C LEU A 54 -11.20 -5.84 -9.78
N ILE A 55 -12.29 -5.23 -9.30
CA ILE A 55 -13.42 -4.81 -10.15
C ILE A 55 -12.97 -3.75 -11.18
N PRO A 56 -12.27 -2.66 -10.79
CA PRO A 56 -11.75 -1.68 -11.75
C PRO A 56 -10.82 -2.30 -12.80
N MET A 57 -9.92 -3.21 -12.39
CA MET A 57 -9.02 -3.89 -13.31
C MET A 57 -9.79 -4.80 -14.28
N GLN A 58 -10.82 -5.51 -13.83
CA GLN A 58 -11.66 -6.31 -14.72
C GLN A 58 -12.46 -5.46 -15.72
N ILE A 59 -12.88 -4.26 -15.33
CA ILE A 59 -13.54 -3.29 -16.21
C ILE A 59 -12.54 -2.70 -17.21
N ALA A 60 -11.34 -2.35 -16.76
CA ALA A 60 -10.27 -1.85 -17.61
C ALA A 60 -9.83 -2.90 -18.64
N ALA A 61 -9.77 -4.18 -18.25
CA ALA A 61 -9.50 -5.30 -19.16
C ALA A 61 -10.54 -5.40 -20.30
N GLN A 62 -11.78 -4.96 -20.08
CA GLN A 62 -12.84 -4.87 -21.09
C GLN A 62 -12.75 -3.60 -21.95
N ARG A 63 -11.65 -2.85 -21.87
CA ARG A 63 -11.39 -1.58 -22.60
C ARG A 63 -12.28 -0.40 -22.18
N PHE A 64 -12.92 -0.48 -21.01
CA PHE A 64 -13.62 0.65 -20.40
C PHE A 64 -12.67 1.47 -19.52
N ARG A 65 -13.00 2.75 -19.32
CA ARG A 65 -12.20 3.66 -18.48
C ARG A 65 -12.81 3.79 -17.10
N VAL A 66 -11.97 3.64 -16.07
CA VAL A 66 -12.32 3.94 -14.68
C VAL A 66 -11.91 5.38 -14.38
N ARG A 67 -12.89 6.26 -14.14
CA ARG A 67 -12.63 7.68 -13.86
C ARG A 67 -12.84 8.00 -12.39
N PHE A 68 -11.89 8.73 -11.81
CA PHE A 68 -12.03 9.35 -10.51
C PHE A 68 -12.77 10.69 -10.64
N THR A 69 -13.78 10.94 -9.79
CA THR A 69 -14.45 12.25 -9.69
C THR A 69 -14.35 12.78 -8.26
N ARG A 70 -13.99 14.06 -8.13
CA ARG A 70 -13.94 14.75 -6.82
C ARG A 70 -15.32 14.98 -6.21
N GLN A 71 -16.39 14.87 -7.00
CA GLN A 71 -17.77 15.08 -6.56
C GLN A 71 -18.35 13.87 -5.82
N ALA A 72 -17.75 12.68 -5.97
CA ALA A 72 -18.18 11.48 -5.25
C ALA A 72 -17.63 11.53 -3.81
N VAL A 73 -18.46 12.02 -2.88
CA VAL A 73 -18.10 12.18 -1.46
C VAL A 73 -18.84 11.15 -0.62
N ALA A 74 -18.09 10.29 0.07
CA ALA A 74 -18.60 9.45 1.14
C ALA A 74 -18.03 9.93 2.48
N LYS A 75 -18.88 9.99 3.50
CA LYS A 75 -18.50 10.31 4.88
C LYS A 75 -18.60 9.03 5.70
N GLU A 76 -17.48 8.58 6.25
CA GLU A 76 -17.42 7.41 7.14
C GLU A 76 -17.33 7.90 8.59
N LEU A 77 -18.32 7.54 9.41
CA LEU A 77 -18.28 7.79 10.86
C LEU A 77 -17.36 6.73 11.49
N ARG A 78 -16.06 7.03 11.61
CA ARG A 78 -15.10 6.10 12.20
C ARG A 78 -14.53 6.62 13.51
N LYS A 79 -14.53 5.74 14.52
CA LYS A 79 -13.65 5.86 15.69
C LYS A 79 -12.28 5.26 15.31
N PRO A 80 -11.17 6.02 15.39
CA PRO A 80 -9.86 5.51 15.03
C PRO A 80 -9.37 4.51 16.08
N ASP A 81 -9.53 3.22 15.82
CA ASP A 81 -8.83 2.15 16.55
C ASP A 81 -7.53 1.79 15.80
N PRO A 82 -6.34 2.05 16.39
CA PRO A 82 -5.06 1.71 15.79
C PRO A 82 -4.89 0.23 15.42
N LYS A 83 -5.48 -0.69 16.20
CA LYS A 83 -5.39 -2.14 15.92
C LYS A 83 -6.17 -2.48 14.65
N TRP A 84 -7.37 -1.92 14.54
CA TRP A 84 -8.24 -2.11 13.39
C TRP A 84 -7.64 -1.48 12.12
N GLU A 85 -7.08 -0.27 12.21
CA GLU A 85 -6.38 0.36 11.09
C GLU A 85 -5.18 -0.47 10.61
N ARG A 86 -4.39 -1.03 11.53
CA ARG A 86 -3.26 -1.90 11.19
C ARG A 86 -3.75 -3.15 10.47
N ARG A 87 -4.80 -3.82 10.96
CA ARG A 87 -5.38 -5.01 10.30
C ARG A 87 -5.91 -4.68 8.91
N ARG A 88 -6.58 -3.54 8.75
CA ARG A 88 -7.06 -3.06 7.44
C ARG A 88 -5.90 -2.86 6.47
N LYS A 89 -4.83 -2.17 6.88
CA LYS A 89 -3.64 -1.94 6.04
C LYS A 89 -2.97 -3.24 5.62
N LEU A 90 -2.78 -4.18 6.56
CA LEU A 90 -2.20 -5.49 6.27
C LEU A 90 -3.07 -6.29 5.27
N ARG A 91 -4.41 -6.28 5.43
CA ARG A 91 -5.33 -6.88 4.45
C ARG A 91 -5.21 -6.26 3.07
N THR A 92 -5.19 -4.93 2.96
CA THR A 92 -5.03 -4.25 1.68
C THR A 92 -3.72 -4.63 0.98
N LEU A 93 -2.61 -4.69 1.73
CA LEU A 93 -1.32 -5.10 1.19
C LEU A 93 -1.29 -6.58 0.79
N ALA A 94 -1.85 -7.48 1.61
CA ALA A 94 -2.01 -8.90 1.29
C ALA A 94 -2.88 -9.12 0.04
N GLY A 95 -3.93 -8.31 -0.14
CA GLY A 95 -4.77 -8.31 -1.33
C GLY A 95 -4.01 -7.92 -2.60
N ASN A 96 -3.06 -6.99 -2.53
CA ASN A 96 -2.19 -6.70 -3.68
C ASN A 96 -1.34 -7.92 -4.07
N TYR A 97 -0.75 -8.63 -3.10
CA TYR A 97 -0.02 -9.88 -3.37
C TYR A 97 -0.93 -10.92 -4.03
N GLN A 98 -2.13 -11.14 -3.46
CA GLN A 98 -3.10 -12.07 -4.02
C GLN A 98 -3.42 -11.77 -5.49
N LEU A 99 -3.63 -10.50 -5.85
CA LEU A 99 -3.95 -10.10 -7.22
C LEU A 99 -2.77 -10.26 -8.18
N ILE A 100 -1.54 -10.01 -7.73
CA ILE A 100 -0.33 -10.23 -8.53
C ILE A 100 -0.19 -11.72 -8.89
N PHE A 101 -0.34 -12.62 -7.92
CA PHE A 101 -0.24 -14.06 -8.16
C PHE A 101 -1.42 -14.62 -8.96
N ARG A 102 -2.62 -14.07 -8.78
CA ARG A 102 -3.83 -14.50 -9.50
C ARG A 102 -3.88 -14.01 -10.94
N HIS A 103 -3.36 -12.81 -11.20
CA HIS A 103 -3.38 -12.17 -12.50
C HIS A 103 -1.99 -11.70 -12.94
N PRO A 104 -1.02 -12.62 -13.12
CA PRO A 104 0.35 -12.23 -13.49
C PRO A 104 0.41 -11.52 -14.84
N ARG A 105 -0.54 -11.80 -15.75
CA ARG A 105 -0.66 -11.13 -17.04
C ARG A 105 -0.90 -9.63 -16.91
N TRP A 106 -1.43 -9.13 -15.78
CA TRP A 106 -1.63 -7.69 -15.58
C TRP A 106 -0.33 -6.90 -15.46
N LEU A 107 0.79 -7.56 -15.24
CA LEU A 107 2.11 -6.92 -15.20
C LEU A 107 2.70 -6.65 -16.59
N LEU A 108 2.12 -7.24 -17.63
CA LEU A 108 2.71 -7.25 -18.98
C LEU A 108 2.02 -6.21 -19.88
N PRO A 109 2.78 -5.55 -20.79
CA PRO A 109 2.23 -4.51 -21.66
C PRO A 109 1.12 -5.01 -22.59
N TRP A 110 1.21 -6.26 -23.02
CA TRP A 110 0.17 -6.92 -23.84
C TRP A 110 -0.95 -7.56 -23.03
N GLY A 111 -0.81 -7.66 -21.70
CA GLY A 111 -1.76 -8.40 -20.86
C GLY A 111 -2.85 -7.54 -20.23
N HIS A 112 -2.60 -6.24 -20.01
CA HIS A 112 -3.61 -5.33 -19.44
C HIS A 112 -3.37 -3.87 -19.87
N PRO A 113 -4.41 -3.09 -20.21
CA PRO A 113 -4.23 -1.69 -20.63
C PRO A 113 -3.63 -0.78 -19.55
N GLN A 114 -3.83 -1.10 -18.27
CA GLN A 114 -3.29 -0.35 -17.13
C GLN A 114 -2.06 -1.02 -16.49
N TRP A 115 -1.36 -1.89 -17.24
CA TRP A 115 -0.21 -2.64 -16.73
C TRP A 115 0.85 -1.74 -16.09
N PHE A 116 1.15 -0.60 -16.71
CA PHE A 116 2.19 0.31 -16.26
C PHE A 116 1.87 0.90 -14.89
N ALA A 117 0.64 1.39 -14.73
CA ALA A 117 0.16 1.99 -13.50
C ALA A 117 0.05 0.95 -12.37
N PHE A 118 -0.38 -0.28 -12.68
CA PHE A 118 -0.38 -1.39 -11.72
C PHE A 118 1.03 -1.78 -11.30
N LEU A 119 1.97 -1.88 -12.25
CA LEU A 119 3.37 -2.21 -11.98
C LEU A 119 4.06 -1.10 -11.16
N SER A 120 3.94 0.16 -11.57
CA SER A 120 4.63 1.30 -10.95
C SER A 120 4.15 1.60 -9.54
N HIS A 121 2.83 1.61 -9.31
CA HIS A 121 2.29 2.14 -8.06
C HIS A 121 1.82 1.06 -7.07
N LYS A 122 1.57 -0.16 -7.54
CA LYS A 122 1.23 -1.29 -6.67
C LYS A 122 2.42 -2.21 -6.48
N VAL A 123 3.00 -2.72 -7.57
CA VAL A 123 4.02 -3.78 -7.48
C VAL A 123 5.37 -3.22 -7.01
N LEU A 124 5.87 -2.15 -7.63
CA LEU A 124 7.12 -1.48 -7.22
C LEU A 124 7.09 -1.03 -5.76
N ARG A 125 5.92 -0.61 -5.25
CA ARG A 125 5.71 -0.30 -3.83
C ARG A 125 5.92 -1.52 -2.91
N LEU A 126 5.56 -2.72 -3.38
CA LEU A 126 5.80 -3.97 -2.65
C LEU A 126 7.26 -4.44 -2.78
N CYS A 127 7.93 -4.07 -3.87
CA CYS A 127 9.35 -4.37 -4.12
C CYS A 127 10.32 -3.43 -3.38
N ALA A 128 9.86 -2.21 -3.01
CA ALA A 128 10.65 -1.19 -2.34
C ALA A 128 11.52 -1.70 -1.16
N PRO A 129 11.00 -2.47 -0.16
CA PRO A 129 11.84 -2.93 0.94
C PRO A 129 12.97 -3.87 0.48
N TRP A 130 12.71 -4.67 -0.56
CA TRP A 130 13.68 -5.63 -1.11
C TRP A 130 14.78 -4.91 -1.89
N PHE A 131 14.45 -3.86 -2.65
CA PHE A 131 15.45 -3.04 -3.32
C PHE A 131 16.33 -2.29 -2.32
N LEU A 132 15.76 -1.78 -1.23
CA LEU A 132 16.53 -1.15 -0.17
C LEU A 132 17.51 -2.13 0.49
N LEU A 133 17.06 -3.37 0.74
CA LEU A 133 17.92 -4.43 1.26
C LEU A 133 19.02 -4.78 0.26
N ALA A 134 18.69 -4.94 -1.02
CA ALA A 134 19.66 -5.24 -2.08
C ALA A 134 20.73 -4.15 -2.19
N VAL A 135 20.34 -2.87 -2.17
CA VAL A 135 21.28 -1.73 -2.19
C VAL A 135 22.20 -1.77 -0.97
N TYR A 136 21.67 -2.07 0.22
CA TYR A 136 22.48 -2.20 1.43
C TYR A 136 23.49 -3.36 1.33
N THR A 137 23.05 -4.53 0.86
CA THR A 137 23.94 -5.70 0.69
C THR A 137 25.01 -5.47 -0.37
N THR A 138 24.66 -4.84 -1.49
CA THR A 138 25.63 -4.50 -2.54
C THR A 138 26.67 -3.52 -2.01
N ASN A 139 26.24 -2.51 -1.25
CA ASN A 139 27.14 -1.55 -0.63
C ASN A 139 28.07 -2.21 0.40
N LEU A 140 27.56 -3.18 1.18
CA LEU A 140 28.37 -3.97 2.11
C LEU A 140 29.45 -4.79 1.37
N ILE A 141 29.10 -5.46 0.27
CA ILE A 141 30.05 -6.23 -0.54
C ILE A 141 31.12 -5.31 -1.14
N LEU A 142 30.72 -4.15 -1.69
CA LEU A 142 31.63 -3.18 -2.28
C LEU A 142 32.58 -2.53 -1.27
N ALA A 143 32.11 -2.30 -0.04
CA ALA A 143 32.97 -1.81 1.04
C ALA A 143 34.09 -2.80 1.39
N HIS A 144 33.85 -4.11 1.26
CA HIS A 144 34.83 -5.17 1.54
C HIS A 144 35.71 -5.53 0.33
N SER A 145 35.31 -5.21 -0.91
CA SER A 145 36.01 -5.64 -2.13
C SER A 145 37.22 -4.78 -2.55
N GLY A 146 37.83 -4.02 -1.64
CA GLY A 146 39.13 -3.37 -1.80
C GLY A 146 39.21 -2.14 -2.73
N SER A 147 38.53 -2.15 -3.88
CA SER A 147 38.52 -1.01 -4.81
C SER A 147 37.54 0.07 -4.33
N ALA A 148 38.05 1.25 -3.96
CA ALA A 148 37.29 2.36 -3.35
C ALA A 148 36.62 2.06 -2.00
N SER A 149 37.20 1.15 -1.20
CA SER A 149 36.66 0.73 0.12
C SER A 149 36.31 1.90 1.05
N SER A 150 37.10 2.98 1.08
CA SER A 150 36.83 4.17 1.92
C SER A 150 35.55 4.92 1.52
N PHE A 151 35.31 5.10 0.21
CA PHE A 151 34.10 5.77 -0.30
C PHE A 151 32.83 4.95 0.02
N TRP A 152 32.86 3.65 -0.25
CA TRP A 152 31.73 2.75 0.04
C TRP A 152 31.49 2.60 1.54
N SER A 153 32.54 2.64 2.37
CA SER A 153 32.41 2.63 3.83
C SER A 153 31.70 3.87 4.37
N VAL A 154 32.01 5.07 3.86
CA VAL A 154 31.29 6.30 4.22
C VAL A 154 29.82 6.20 3.83
N PHE A 155 29.52 5.68 2.64
CA PHE A 155 28.16 5.50 2.17
C PHE A 155 27.38 4.46 3.00
N LEU A 156 28.04 3.36 3.40
CA LEU A 156 27.48 2.34 4.28
C LEU A 156 27.17 2.88 5.68
N LEU A 157 28.05 3.73 6.21
CA LEU A 157 27.86 4.39 7.50
C LEU A 157 26.69 5.38 7.44
N ALA A 158 26.60 6.17 6.37
CA ALA A 158 25.48 7.07 6.12
C ALA A 158 24.15 6.33 5.96
N GLN A 159 24.13 5.21 5.23
CA GLN A 159 22.96 4.33 5.14
C GLN A 159 22.59 3.80 6.52
N SER A 160 23.52 3.19 7.25
CA SER A 160 23.29 2.64 8.59
C SER A 160 22.71 3.68 9.56
N LEU A 161 23.24 4.91 9.53
CA LEU A 161 22.74 6.01 10.33
C LEU A 161 21.31 6.41 9.91
N THR A 162 21.00 6.38 8.62
CA THR A 162 19.65 6.62 8.10
C THR A 162 18.65 5.55 8.57
N TRP A 163 19.04 4.28 8.60
CA TRP A 163 18.20 3.20 9.12
C TRP A 163 18.01 3.30 10.64
N LEU A 164 19.07 3.61 11.40
CA LEU A 164 19.00 3.83 12.85
C LEU A 164 18.11 5.01 13.20
N THR A 165 18.25 6.13 12.49
CA THR A 165 17.40 7.31 12.67
C THR A 165 15.95 7.01 12.32
N ALA A 166 15.69 6.29 11.22
CA ALA A 166 14.34 5.88 10.87
C ALA A 166 13.70 4.93 11.92
N ALA A 167 14.46 3.97 12.45
CA ALA A 167 13.99 3.04 13.48
C ALA A 167 13.72 3.75 14.82
N THR A 168 14.65 4.60 15.27
CA THR A 168 14.48 5.40 16.50
C THR A 168 13.32 6.37 16.39
N GLY A 169 13.02 6.91 15.20
CA GLY A 169 11.85 7.78 14.99
C GLY A 169 10.50 7.09 15.02
N VAL A 170 10.47 5.77 14.84
CA VAL A 170 9.27 4.96 15.09
C VAL A 170 9.09 4.68 16.58
N ILE A 171 10.19 4.45 17.32
CA ILE A 171 10.17 4.10 18.75
C ILE A 171 9.98 5.34 19.64
N VAL A 172 10.54 6.48 19.25
CA VAL A 172 10.54 7.73 20.04
C VAL A 172 9.84 8.85 19.26
N PRO A 173 8.50 8.95 19.34
CA PRO A 173 7.71 9.93 18.56
C PRO A 173 8.00 11.40 18.90
N ARG A 174 8.71 11.65 20.03
CA ARG A 174 9.08 12.96 20.58
C ARG A 174 10.19 13.66 19.79
N LEU A 175 11.01 12.92 19.03
CA LEU A 175 12.01 13.46 18.11
C LEU A 175 11.32 13.85 16.79
N ALA A 176 10.52 14.92 16.81
CA ALA A 176 9.59 15.26 15.73
C ALA A 176 10.15 16.25 14.68
N PHE A 177 11.41 16.13 14.26
CA PHE A 177 11.95 16.98 13.19
C PHE A 177 11.43 16.54 11.80
N PRO A 178 11.20 17.48 10.85
CA PRO A 178 10.59 17.16 9.54
C PRO A 178 11.31 16.08 8.71
N PRO A 179 12.65 16.11 8.49
CA PRO A 179 13.32 15.07 7.69
C PRO A 179 13.28 13.71 8.38
N PHE A 180 13.36 13.69 9.70
CA PHE A 180 13.31 12.48 10.52
C PHE A 180 11.92 11.83 10.49
N SER A 181 10.85 12.64 10.53
CA SER A 181 9.47 12.15 10.40
C SER A 181 9.20 11.51 9.03
N ILE A 182 9.82 12.03 7.96
CA ILE A 182 9.73 11.44 6.61
C ILE A 182 10.44 10.07 6.58
N CYS A 183 11.66 9.99 7.08
CA CYS A 183 12.44 8.74 7.13
C CYS A 183 11.72 7.66 7.98
N ALA A 184 11.22 8.04 9.16
CA ALA A 184 10.45 7.15 10.02
C ALA A 184 9.14 6.68 9.37
N THR A 185 8.45 7.57 8.64
CA THR A 185 7.24 7.20 7.89
C THR A 185 7.56 6.22 6.76
N PHE A 186 8.64 6.48 6.01
CA PHE A 186 9.08 5.63 4.93
C PHE A 186 9.47 4.23 5.44
N PHE A 187 10.26 4.15 6.51
CA PHE A 187 10.61 2.87 7.16
C PHE A 187 9.37 2.13 7.65
N TRP A 188 8.44 2.83 8.31
CA TRP A 188 7.19 2.25 8.80
C TRP A 188 6.31 1.68 7.69
N LEU A 189 6.23 2.36 6.53
CA LEU A 189 5.50 1.87 5.37
C LEU A 189 6.15 0.61 4.77
N ASN A 190 7.48 0.58 4.67
CA ASN A 190 8.23 -0.58 4.19
C ASN A 190 8.10 -1.78 5.15
N LEU A 191 8.12 -1.55 6.47
CA LEU A 191 7.90 -2.58 7.47
C LEU A 191 6.51 -3.22 7.32
N GLN A 192 5.47 -2.43 7.06
CA GLN A 192 4.12 -2.96 6.81
C GLN A 192 4.05 -3.85 5.58
N VAL A 193 4.81 -3.55 4.52
CA VAL A 193 4.90 -4.38 3.31
C VAL A 193 5.48 -5.76 3.65
N VAL A 194 6.58 -5.79 4.41
CA VAL A 194 7.20 -7.04 4.86
C VAL A 194 6.22 -7.86 5.73
N LEU A 195 5.60 -7.22 6.72
CA LEU A 195 4.60 -7.88 7.57
C LEU A 195 3.39 -8.40 6.79
N ALA A 196 2.99 -7.70 5.73
CA ALA A 196 1.86 -8.11 4.89
C ALA A 196 2.14 -9.40 4.09
N ILE A 197 3.40 -9.65 3.69
CA ILE A 197 3.79 -10.93 3.07
C ILE A 197 3.57 -12.07 4.04
N PHE A 198 4.08 -11.96 5.27
CA PHE A 198 3.89 -12.99 6.29
C PHE A 198 2.41 -13.18 6.64
N TYR A 199 1.65 -12.10 6.74
CA TYR A 199 0.20 -12.15 6.95
C TYR A 199 -0.54 -12.87 5.80
N TRP A 200 -0.09 -12.67 4.55
CA TRP A 200 -0.65 -13.36 3.38
C TRP A 200 -0.28 -14.85 3.36
N LEU A 201 1.00 -15.18 3.59
CA LEU A 201 1.50 -16.56 3.63
C LEU A 201 0.83 -17.38 4.74
N ASN A 202 0.63 -16.79 5.92
CA ASN A 202 -0.05 -17.43 7.05
C ASN A 202 -1.57 -17.56 6.86
N ARG A 203 -2.13 -17.08 5.74
CA ARG A 203 -3.58 -17.04 5.44
C ARG A 203 -4.42 -16.35 6.53
N ASP A 204 -3.82 -15.46 7.31
CA ASP A 204 -4.49 -14.75 8.40
C ASP A 204 -5.61 -13.81 7.90
N TYR A 205 -5.67 -13.57 6.59
CA TYR A 205 -6.75 -12.84 5.92
C TYR A 205 -8.08 -13.63 5.83
N GLN A 206 -8.03 -14.97 5.91
CA GLN A 206 -9.22 -15.83 5.89
C GLN A 206 -9.98 -15.83 7.22
N ARG A 207 -9.34 -15.37 8.30
CA ARG A 207 -10.05 -14.99 9.52
C ARG A 207 -10.90 -13.78 9.17
N GLY A 208 -12.16 -14.04 8.82
CA GLY A 208 -13.13 -13.03 8.41
C GLY A 208 -13.30 -11.91 9.43
N TRP A 209 -14.22 -11.00 9.12
CA TRP A 209 -14.74 -10.07 10.12
C TRP A 209 -15.22 -10.89 11.31
N ALA A 210 -14.49 -10.89 12.42
CA ALA A 210 -15.13 -11.17 13.70
C ALA A 210 -16.16 -10.06 13.82
N SER A 211 -17.42 -10.37 13.52
CA SER A 211 -18.50 -9.41 13.59
C SER A 211 -18.50 -8.92 15.02
N HIS A 212 -18.07 -7.68 15.24
CA HIS A 212 -18.28 -7.01 16.50
C HIS A 212 -19.78 -6.70 16.54
N ARG A 213 -20.59 -7.72 16.85
CA ARG A 213 -21.97 -7.56 17.26
C ARG A 213 -21.91 -7.14 18.73
N GLU A 214 -21.56 -5.89 18.98
CA GLU A 214 -21.82 -5.28 20.28
C GLU A 214 -23.10 -4.46 20.16
N GLY A 215 -24.10 -4.92 20.91
CA GLY A 215 -25.34 -4.26 21.36
C GLY A 215 -25.88 -3.10 20.53
N VAL A 216 -26.81 -3.41 19.62
CA VAL A 216 -27.94 -2.50 19.39
C VAL A 216 -29.03 -2.99 20.34
N ASP A 217 -28.97 -2.55 21.59
CA ASP A 217 -30.08 -2.72 22.51
C ASP A 217 -31.27 -1.93 21.97
N HIS A 218 -32.39 -2.65 21.84
CA HIS A 218 -33.67 -2.11 21.46
C HIS A 218 -34.09 -1.02 22.42
N VAL A 219 -34.05 0.25 21.99
CA VAL A 219 -34.88 1.29 22.58
C VAL A 219 -36.31 1.03 22.08
N GLN A 220 -37.03 0.19 22.82
CA GLN A 220 -38.49 0.18 22.78
C GLN A 220 -38.97 1.47 23.45
N SER A 221 -39.51 2.38 22.65
CA SER A 221 -40.41 3.44 23.11
C SER A 221 -41.85 2.94 23.04
N PRO A 222 -42.61 2.95 24.14
CA PRO A 222 -44.04 3.27 24.08
C PRO A 222 -44.26 4.78 23.91
#